data_AF-A0A1F9CVY8-F1
#
_entry.id   AF-A0A1F9CVY8-F1
#
_cell.length_a   1.000
_cell.length_b   1.000
_cell.length_c   1.000
_cell.angle_alpha   90.00
_cell.angle_beta   90.00
_cell.angle_gamma   90.00
#
_symmetry.space_group_name_H-M   'P 1'
#
loop_
_entity.id
_entity.type
_entity.pdbx_description
1 polymer ?
#
loop_
_entity_poly.entity_id
_entity_poly.type
_entity_poly.pdbx_seq_one_letter_code
_entity_poly.pdbx_strand_id
1 'polypeptide(L)' 'MKCSHCGEMISSVSCKKCGEEIPENSFFCCWCGNPVKKEEPIDFSERIPCSDGTCIGVINANGVCNICGKSCAGDAA' A
#
# COMPACT_ATOMS: atom_id res chain seq x y z
N MET A 1 4.30 -2.33 22.05
CA MET A 1 4.05 -0.93 22.47
C MET A 1 2.55 -0.57 22.46
N LYS A 2 2.08 0.30 23.36
CA LYS A 2 0.68 0.77 23.40
C LYS A 2 0.51 2.03 22.54
N CYS A 3 -0.48 2.06 21.66
CA CYS A 3 -0.79 3.26 20.88
C CYS A 3 -1.38 4.36 21.79
N SER A 4 -0.84 5.58 21.71
CA SER A 4 -1.32 6.73 22.49
C SER A 4 -2.67 7.28 22.03
N HIS A 5 -3.12 6.93 20.81
CA HIS A 5 -4.35 7.46 20.22
C HIS A 5 -5.55 6.55 20.45
N CYS A 6 -5.40 5.24 20.19
CA CYS A 6 -6.49 4.26 20.36
C CYS A 6 -6.30 3.34 21.56
N GLY A 7 -5.11 3.30 22.18
CA GLY A 7 -4.83 2.42 23.31
C GLY A 7 -4.59 0.95 22.95
N GLU A 8 -4.66 0.59 21.67
CA GLU A 8 -4.40 -0.78 21.21
C GLU A 8 -2.94 -1.20 21.46
N MET A 9 -2.76 -2.49 21.74
CA MET A 9 -1.45 -3.11 21.91
C MET A 9 -0.92 -3.54 20.56
N ILE A 10 0.20 -2.95 20.15
CA ILE A 10 0.89 -3.24 18.88
C ILE A 10 2.18 -4.01 19.21
N SER A 11 2.45 -5.09 18.49
CA SER A 11 3.74 -5.79 18.59
C SER A 11 4.90 -4.88 18.20
N SER A 12 5.99 -4.92 18.97
CA SER A 12 7.19 -4.11 18.73
C SER A 12 8.43 -4.99 18.52
N VAL A 13 9.35 -4.47 17.71
CA VAL A 13 10.66 -5.06 17.43
C VAL A 13 11.75 -3.99 17.58
N SER A 14 12.95 -4.38 17.97
CA SER A 14 14.08 -3.45 18.06
C SER A 14 14.78 -3.27 16.71
N CYS A 15 15.04 -2.02 16.33
CA CYS A 15 15.79 -1.72 15.11
C CYS A 15 17.23 -2.25 15.20
N LYS A 16 17.65 -3.08 14.23
CA LYS A 16 19.01 -3.64 14.19
C LYS A 16 20.13 -2.62 13.98
N LYS A 17 19.82 -1.38 13.57
CA LYS A 17 20.80 -0.31 13.35
C LYS A 17 20.93 0.64 14.53
N CYS A 18 19.82 1.14 15.07
CA CYS A 18 19.83 2.16 16.14
C CYS A 18 19.35 1.66 17.50
N GLY A 19 18.81 0.44 17.60
CA GLY A 19 18.35 -0.17 18.85
C GLY A 19 16.94 0.22 19.31
N GLU A 20 16.39 1.32 18.78
CA GLU A 20 15.06 1.81 19.18
C GLU A 20 13.91 0.83 18.87
N GLU A 21 12.86 0.89 19.69
CA GLU A 21 11.63 0.12 19.47
C GLU A 21 10.79 0.74 18.35
N ILE A 22 10.31 -0.13 17.47
CA ILE A 22 9.43 0.22 16.35
C ILE A 22 8.31 -0.81 16.23
N PRO A 23 7.19 -0.49 15.57
CA PRO A 23 6.15 -1.48 15.24
C PRO A 23 6.72 -2.64 14.41
N GLU A 24 6.31 -3.87 14.71
CA GLU A 24 6.82 -5.08 14.06
C GLU A 24 6.67 -5.06 12.53
N ASN A 25 5.57 -4.49 12.03
CA ASN A 25 5.25 -4.42 10.60
C ASN A 25 5.78 -3.16 9.90
N SER A 26 6.68 -2.41 10.52
CA SER A 26 7.32 -1.25 9.88
C SER A 26 8.25 -1.69 8.74
N PHE A 27 8.14 -1.07 7.57
CA PHE A 27 9.11 -1.24 6.47
C PHE A 27 10.43 -0.52 6.75
N PHE A 28 10.37 0.61 7.45
CA PHE A 28 11.51 1.45 7.80
C PHE A 28 11.45 1.84 9.29
N CYS A 29 12.62 2.04 9.90
CA CYS A 29 12.70 2.55 11.26
C CYS A 29 12.31 4.03 11.30
N CYS A 30 11.31 4.39 12.11
CA CYS A 30 10.86 5.78 12.26
C CYS A 30 11.86 6.70 12.98
N TRP A 31 12.91 6.14 13.59
CA TRP A 31 13.94 6.89 14.30
C TRP A 31 15.19 7.16 13.46
N CYS A 32 15.62 6.20 12.63
CA CYS A 32 16.89 6.30 11.89
C CYS A 32 16.77 6.05 10.37
N GLY A 33 15.58 5.74 9.87
CA GLY A 33 15.30 5.53 8.44
C GLY A 33 15.84 4.23 7.84
N ASN A 34 16.49 3.36 8.62
CA ASN A 34 17.00 2.09 8.09
C ASN A 34 15.83 1.17 7.69
N PRO A 35 15.90 0.47 6.55
CA PRO A 35 14.92 -0.56 6.21
C PRO A 35 14.94 -1.68 7.26
N VAL A 36 13.75 -2.18 7.58
CA VAL A 36 13.51 -3.20 8.60
C VAL A 36 13.05 -4.50 7.93
N LYS A 37 12.16 -4.37 6.94
CA LYS A 37 11.73 -5.48 6.07
C LYS A 37 12.15 -5.20 4.63
N LYS A 38 12.64 -6.22 3.95
CA LYS A 38 12.89 -6.16 2.51
C LYS A 38 11.56 -6.43 1.79
N GLU A 39 11.11 -5.48 0.98
CA GLU A 39 9.96 -5.69 0.09
C GLU A 39 10.35 -6.64 -1.04
N GLU A 40 9.48 -7.60 -1.33
CA GLU A 40 9.55 -8.31 -2.60
C GLU A 40 8.91 -7.42 -3.68
N PRO A 41 9.46 -7.41 -4.90
CA PRO A 41 8.90 -6.63 -5.98
C PRO A 41 7.46 -7.08 -6.24
N ILE A 42 6.52 -6.15 -6.09
CA ILE A 42 5.11 -6.38 -6.44
C ILE A 42 4.97 -6.18 -7.94
N ASP A 43 4.39 -7.15 -8.64
CA ASP A 43 4.05 -7.00 -10.05
C ASP A 43 2.76 -6.18 -10.18
N PHE A 44 2.84 -5.07 -10.92
CA PHE A 44 1.71 -4.19 -11.20
C PHE A 44 1.13 -4.39 -12.61
N SER A 45 1.69 -5.32 -13.40
CA SER A 45 1.35 -5.51 -14.82
C SER A 45 -0.12 -5.91 -15.04
N GLU A 46 -0.76 -6.54 -14.05
CA GLU A 46 -2.18 -6.91 -14.10
C GLU A 46 -3.14 -5.75 -13.80
N ARG A 47 -2.63 -4.60 -13.31
CA ARG A 47 -3.48 -3.45 -12.99
C ARG A 47 -3.74 -2.60 -14.23
N ILE A 48 -4.99 -2.58 -14.67
CA ILE A 48 -5.41 -1.77 -15.82
C ILE A 48 -5.89 -0.39 -15.32
N PRO A 49 -5.24 0.73 -15.68
CA PRO A 49 -5.70 2.06 -15.31
C PRO A 49 -7.02 2.41 -16.00
N CYS A 50 -7.82 3.28 -15.37
CA CYS A 50 -9.06 3.76 -15.96
C CYS A 50 -8.80 4.53 -17.27
N SER A 51 -9.64 4.31 -18.29
CA SER A 51 -9.53 4.96 -19.60
C SER A 51 -9.89 6.45 -19.62
N ASP A 52 -10.48 6.98 -18.54
CA ASP A 52 -10.98 8.36 -18.45
C ASP A 52 -9.87 9.43 -18.48
N GLY A 53 -8.59 9.03 -18.42
CA GLY A 53 -7.41 9.91 -18.47
C GLY A 53 -7.22 10.85 -17.26
N THR A 54 -8.29 11.08 -16.49
CA THR A 54 -8.30 11.92 -15.28
C THR A 54 -8.58 11.09 -14.01
N CYS A 55 -9.30 9.97 -14.14
CA CYS A 55 -9.65 9.13 -13.01
C CYS A 55 -8.42 8.38 -12.49
N ILE A 56 -8.15 8.45 -11.17
CA ILE A 56 -7.06 7.72 -10.50
C ILE A 56 -7.36 6.23 -10.26
N GLY A 57 -8.48 5.72 -10.79
CA GLY A 57 -8.97 4.37 -10.53
C GLY A 57 -8.34 3.31 -11.43
N VAL A 58 -8.58 2.05 -11.05
CA VAL A 58 -8.20 0.85 -11.82
C VAL A 58 -9.45 0.05 -12.18
N ILE A 59 -9.36 -0.68 -13.28
CA ILE A 59 -10.43 -1.55 -13.76
C ILE A 59 -10.41 -2.85 -12.96
N ASN A 60 -11.56 -3.21 -12.39
CA ASN A 60 -11.74 -4.44 -11.64
C ASN A 60 -12.05 -5.63 -12.58
N ALA A 61 -12.19 -6.82 -11.99
CA ALA A 61 -12.49 -8.05 -12.73
C ALA A 61 -13.82 -8.00 -13.53
N ASN A 62 -14.74 -7.09 -13.17
CA ASN A 62 -16.01 -6.89 -13.88
C ASN A 62 -15.88 -5.90 -15.05
N GLY A 63 -14.67 -5.40 -15.34
CA GLY A 63 -14.44 -4.43 -16.41
C GLY A 63 -14.89 -3.01 -16.07
N VAL A 64 -15.15 -2.69 -14.79
CA VAL A 64 -15.56 -1.35 -14.35
C VAL A 64 -14.50 -0.70 -13.46
N CYS A 65 -14.36 0.61 -13.56
CA CYS A 65 -13.47 1.38 -12.69
C CYS A 65 -13.94 1.35 -11.23
N ASN A 66 -13.04 1.04 -10.31
CA ASN A 66 -13.32 0.96 -8.87
C ASN A 66 -13.62 2.30 -8.18
N ILE A 67 -13.39 3.43 -8.86
CA ILE A 67 -13.63 4.78 -8.32
C ILE A 67 -14.80 5.46 -9.02
N CYS A 68 -14.77 5.57 -10.35
CA CYS A 68 -15.82 6.29 -11.10
C CYS A 68 -16.95 5.39 -11.62
N GLY A 69 -16.79 4.07 -11.58
CA GLY A 69 -17.81 3.11 -12.03
C GLY A 69 -17.98 2.99 -13.56
N LYS A 70 -17.22 3.75 -14.36
CA LYS A 70 -17.26 3.64 -15.84
C LYS A 70 -16.77 2.27 -16.29
N SER A 71 -17.45 1.67 -17.27
CA SER A 71 -17.03 0.43 -17.93
C SER A 71 -15.90 0.71 -18.93
N CYS A 72 -14.85 -0.11 -18.91
CA CYS A 72 -13.82 -0.15 -19.95
C CYS A 72 -14.28 -0.96 -21.18
N ALA A 73 -15.51 -0.75 -21.63
CA ALA A 73 -15.88 -1.12 -22.99
C ALA A 73 -15.20 -0.08 -23.89
N GLY A 74 -14.00 -0.40 -24.36
CA GLY A 74 -13.40 0.35 -25.46
C GLY A 74 -14.37 0.35 -26.63
N ASP A 75 -14.50 1.50 -27.29
CA ASP A 75 -15.15 1.62 -28.58
C ASP A 75 -14.61 0.53 -29.53
N ALA A 76 -15.42 -0.51 -29.76
CA ALA A 76 -15.30 -1.33 -30.95
C ALA A 76 -16.00 -0.55 -32.07
N ALA A 77 -15.25 0.35 -32.72
CA ALA A 77 -15.62 0.99 -33.97
C ALA A 77 -14.48 0.81 -34.98
#